data_AF-A0A498KGX8-F1
#
_entry.id   AF-A0A498KGX8-F1
#
_cell.length_a   1.000
_cell.length_b   1.000
_cell.length_c   1.000
_cell.angle_alpha   90.00
_cell.angle_beta   90.00
_cell.angle_gamma   90.00
#
_symmetry.space_group_name_H-M   'P 1'
#
loop_
_entity.id
_entity.type
_entity.pdbx_description
1 polymer ?
#
loop_
_entity_poly.entity_id
_entity_poly.type
_entity_poly.pdbx_seq_one_letter_code
_entity_poly.pdbx_strand_id
1 'polypeptide(L)'
;MLNDMVNFLGFIALILIFSVSSVHSNCPSQIFPNTSYNECDDLPTLNSRLYWLFDPSISSLSIAFTAPPAEPEGWIAWGINPISTGMLGAQVLVAFRQPIGSITVKTFHLTSYTILVEAPFDFEVRQMSAEASTGLGFITIFVTIRMPENIQTLNLVWQVGAAVSDGVPLIHELNTNNLHSRKPLTIRARGQKSPEKKITGLVVNIVIGIGISLFVALVGHFCSRMCCKKEQIGHTDITKAATSAAASAATSAATTAATSAATAGCG
;
A
#
# COMPACT_ATOMS: atom_id res chain seq x y z
N MET A 1 17.49 -38.62 8.06
CA MET A 1 18.07 -38.12 6.79
C MET A 1 16.99 -37.74 5.80
N LEU A 2 16.16 -38.67 5.31
CA LEU A 2 15.10 -38.34 4.34
C LEU A 2 14.05 -37.39 4.96
N ASN A 3 13.53 -37.69 6.15
CA ASN A 3 12.54 -36.83 6.83
C ASN A 3 13.08 -35.44 7.19
N ASP A 4 14.36 -35.34 7.55
CA ASP A 4 14.99 -34.06 7.90
C ASP A 4 15.17 -33.16 6.67
N MET A 5 15.51 -33.77 5.52
CA MET A 5 15.62 -33.07 4.24
C MET A 5 14.24 -32.61 3.74
N VAL A 6 13.20 -33.43 3.91
CA VAL A 6 11.81 -33.09 3.58
C VAL A 6 11.31 -31.92 4.44
N ASN A 7 11.61 -31.91 5.74
CA ASN A 7 11.23 -30.82 6.65
C ASN A 7 11.97 -29.50 6.33
N PHE A 8 13.24 -29.58 5.94
CA PHE A 8 14.04 -28.40 5.57
C PHE A 8 13.56 -27.77 4.25
N LEU A 9 13.26 -28.59 3.24
CA LEU A 9 12.66 -28.15 1.98
C LEU A 9 11.27 -27.53 2.20
N GLY A 10 10.47 -28.10 3.11
CA GLY A 10 9.18 -27.54 3.51
C GLY A 10 9.30 -26.17 4.19
N PHE A 11 10.32 -25.96 5.02
CA PHE A 11 10.57 -24.68 5.70
C PHE A 11 11.03 -23.57 4.74
N ILE A 12 11.88 -23.91 3.76
CA ILE A 12 12.30 -22.96 2.70
C ILE A 12 11.11 -22.59 1.81
N ALA A 13 10.28 -23.56 1.44
CA ALA A 13 9.06 -23.30 0.69
C ALA A 13 8.09 -22.37 1.46
N LEU A 14 7.97 -22.54 2.78
CA LEU A 14 7.16 -21.68 3.63
C LEU A 14 7.67 -20.23 3.66
N ILE A 15 8.99 -20.01 3.77
CA ILE A 15 9.61 -18.67 3.78
C ILE A 15 9.47 -17.96 2.42
N LEU A 16 9.57 -18.67 1.31
CA LEU A 16 9.37 -18.11 -0.03
C LEU A 16 7.91 -17.69 -0.27
N ILE A 17 6.94 -18.40 0.34
CA ILE A 17 5.51 -18.04 0.27
C ILE A 17 5.21 -16.75 1.05
N PHE A 18 5.93 -16.46 2.15
CA PHE A 18 5.76 -15.22 2.92
C PHE A 18 6.47 -13.98 2.33
N SER A 19 7.27 -14.14 1.27
CA SER A 19 8.06 -13.05 0.67
C SER A 19 7.34 -12.30 -0.47
N VAL A 20 6.11 -12.70 -0.80
CA VAL A 20 5.27 -12.00 -1.78
C VAL A 20 4.19 -11.20 -1.04
N SER A 21 4.39 -9.89 -0.90
CA SER A 21 3.32 -8.96 -0.53
C SER A 21 3.40 -7.70 -1.40
N SER A 22 2.52 -7.73 -2.40
CA SER A 22 1.81 -6.63 -3.10
C SER A 22 2.60 -5.44 -3.66
N VAL A 23 2.93 -5.51 -4.96
CA VAL A 23 2.67 -4.37 -5.85
C VAL A 23 1.15 -4.32 -6.06
N HIS A 24 0.44 -3.37 -5.44
CA HIS A 24 -0.94 -3.11 -5.79
C HIS A 24 -1.07 -1.71 -6.39
N SER A 25 -1.27 -1.68 -7.71
CA SER A 25 -1.93 -0.58 -8.39
C SER A 25 -2.84 -1.21 -9.44
N ASN A 26 -4.01 -1.70 -9.03
CA ASN A 26 -4.94 -2.36 -9.94
C ASN A 26 -6.37 -1.87 -9.69
N CYS A 27 -6.61 -0.55 -9.68
CA CYS A 27 -7.96 -0.01 -9.65
C CYS A 27 -8.59 -0.03 -11.06
N PRO A 28 -9.29 -1.12 -11.38
CA PRO A 28 -10.74 -1.08 -11.66
C PRO A 28 -11.44 -2.23 -10.90
N SER A 29 -12.69 -2.15 -10.46
CA SER A 29 -13.85 -1.78 -11.27
C SER A 29 -14.87 -0.94 -10.50
N GLN A 30 -15.08 0.26 -11.02
CA GLN A 30 -16.37 0.94 -11.05
C GLN A 30 -16.36 1.76 -12.34
N ILE A 31 -17.38 1.58 -13.19
CA ILE A 31 -17.54 2.38 -14.41
C ILE A 31 -18.35 3.59 -14.02
N PHE A 32 -17.74 4.76 -14.12
CA PHE A 32 -18.42 6.03 -13.87
C PHE A 32 -18.99 6.53 -15.21
N PRO A 33 -20.32 6.56 -15.38
CA PRO A 33 -20.92 6.84 -16.68
C PRO A 33 -20.63 8.27 -17.19
N ASN A 34 -20.41 9.21 -16.27
CA ASN A 34 -20.26 10.63 -16.59
C ASN A 34 -18.81 11.10 -16.68
N THR A 35 -17.84 10.37 -16.12
CA THR A 35 -16.45 10.85 -16.00
C THR A 35 -15.47 9.71 -16.08
N SER A 36 -14.53 9.78 -17.02
CA SER A 36 -13.39 8.86 -17.08
C SER A 36 -12.26 9.40 -16.22
N TYR A 37 -12.02 8.76 -15.07
CA TYR A 37 -10.87 9.05 -14.22
C TYR A 37 -9.64 8.32 -14.76
N ASN A 38 -8.52 9.03 -14.85
CA ASN A 38 -7.28 8.50 -15.43
C ASN A 38 -6.24 8.11 -14.38
N GLU A 39 -6.42 8.55 -13.14
CA GLU A 39 -5.58 8.20 -12.01
C GLU A 39 -6.43 7.57 -10.91
N CYS A 40 -5.83 6.66 -10.14
CA CYS A 40 -6.52 5.99 -9.05
C CYS A 40 -5.55 5.45 -8.00
N ASP A 41 -6.05 5.17 -6.80
CA ASP A 41 -5.31 4.66 -5.66
C ASP A 41 -6.23 3.85 -4.74
N ASP A 42 -5.83 2.62 -4.44
CA ASP A 42 -6.45 1.83 -3.37
C ASP A 42 -5.90 2.34 -2.03
N LEU A 43 -6.78 2.95 -1.23
CA LEU A 43 -6.37 3.58 0.01
C LEU A 43 -6.04 2.50 1.06
N PRO A 44 -5.07 2.77 1.95
CA PRO A 44 -4.50 1.75 2.82
C PRO A 44 -5.47 1.22 3.89
N THR A 45 -6.58 1.91 4.14
CA THR A 45 -7.53 1.57 5.21
C THR A 45 -8.97 1.73 4.75
N LEU A 46 -9.88 1.06 5.48
CA LEU A 46 -11.34 1.17 5.32
C LEU A 46 -11.89 0.67 3.98
N ASN A 47 -11.18 -0.24 3.29
CA ASN A 47 -11.60 -0.83 2.01
C ASN A 47 -12.06 0.25 1.00
N SER A 48 -11.28 1.32 0.92
CA SER A 48 -11.66 2.54 0.21
C SER A 48 -10.76 2.77 -1.00
N ARG A 49 -11.29 3.43 -2.02
CA ARG A 49 -10.55 3.77 -3.24
C ARG A 49 -10.79 5.21 -3.63
N LEU A 50 -9.78 5.79 -4.24
CA LEU A 50 -9.81 7.14 -4.77
C LEU A 50 -9.54 7.09 -6.27
N TYR A 51 -10.35 7.81 -7.03
CA TYR A 51 -10.15 8.06 -8.45
C TYR A 51 -10.09 9.56 -8.65
N TRP A 52 -9.20 10.03 -9.51
CA TRP A 52 -9.12 11.45 -9.81
C TRP A 52 -8.75 11.74 -11.27
N LEU A 53 -9.18 12.93 -11.70
CA LEU A 53 -8.86 13.53 -12.98
C LEU A 53 -8.52 14.99 -12.71
N PHE A 54 -7.32 15.41 -13.12
CA PHE A 54 -6.90 16.79 -13.03
C PHE A 54 -6.74 17.41 -14.42
N ASP A 55 -7.46 18.51 -14.65
CA ASP A 55 -7.30 19.35 -15.82
C ASP A 55 -6.56 20.66 -15.44
N PRO A 56 -5.27 20.78 -15.77
CA PRO A 56 -4.49 21.96 -15.44
C PRO A 56 -4.91 23.21 -16.23
N SER A 57 -5.59 23.06 -17.38
CA SER A 57 -5.97 24.22 -18.22
C SER A 57 -7.06 25.08 -17.58
N ILE A 58 -7.89 24.47 -16.74
CA ILE A 58 -9.00 25.12 -16.03
C ILE A 58 -8.90 24.94 -14.51
N SER A 59 -7.72 24.53 -14.02
CA SER A 59 -7.42 24.17 -12.63
C SER A 59 -8.52 23.34 -11.98
N SER A 60 -8.98 22.27 -12.64
CA SER A 60 -10.12 21.48 -12.20
C SER A 60 -9.68 20.11 -11.71
N LEU A 61 -10.03 19.76 -10.47
CA LEU A 61 -9.82 18.44 -9.90
C LEU A 61 -11.17 17.75 -9.68
N SER A 62 -11.41 16.67 -10.42
CA SER A 62 -12.54 15.77 -10.20
C SER A 62 -12.09 14.57 -9.40
N ILE A 63 -12.86 14.21 -8.38
CA ILE A 63 -12.63 13.10 -7.46
C ILE A 63 -13.86 12.18 -7.48
N ALA A 64 -13.62 10.86 -7.48
CA ALA A 64 -14.56 9.87 -6.99
C ALA A 64 -13.92 9.11 -5.83
N PHE A 65 -14.51 9.21 -4.64
CA PHE A 65 -14.12 8.42 -3.47
C PHE A 65 -15.17 7.37 -3.20
N THR A 66 -14.76 6.10 -3.11
CA THR A 66 -15.66 4.98 -2.85
C THR A 66 -15.23 4.21 -1.61
N ALA A 67 -16.19 3.84 -0.79
CA ALA A 67 -15.99 3.01 0.40
C ALA A 67 -17.30 2.34 0.81
N PRO A 68 -17.26 1.19 1.49
CA PRO A 68 -18.41 0.68 2.22
C PRO A 68 -18.58 1.50 3.52
N PRO A 69 -19.81 1.90 3.89
CA PRO A 69 -20.10 2.31 5.26
C PRO A 69 -19.73 1.21 6.27
N ALA A 70 -19.54 1.59 7.56
CA ALA A 70 -19.24 0.59 8.58
C ALA A 70 -20.43 -0.37 8.84
N GLU A 71 -21.65 0.13 8.64
CA GLU A 71 -22.92 -0.61 8.75
C GLU A 71 -23.89 -0.15 7.65
N PRO A 72 -24.95 -0.90 7.30
CA PRO A 72 -25.86 -0.55 6.19
C PRO A 72 -26.46 0.87 6.24
N GLU A 73 -26.77 1.36 7.45
CA GLU A 73 -27.30 2.71 7.71
C GLU A 73 -26.21 3.74 8.07
N GLY A 74 -24.96 3.36 7.81
CA GLY A 74 -23.79 4.16 8.08
C GLY A 74 -23.54 5.25 7.05
N TRP A 75 -22.33 5.80 7.14
CA TRP A 75 -21.89 6.90 6.32
C TRP A 75 -20.44 6.70 5.88
N ILE A 76 -20.06 7.36 4.78
CA ILE A 76 -18.67 7.50 4.34
C ILE A 76 -18.33 8.98 4.23
N ALA A 77 -17.07 9.33 4.46
CA ALA A 77 -16.59 10.68 4.32
C ALA A 77 -15.25 10.75 3.60
N TRP A 78 -15.07 11.82 2.82
CA TRP A 78 -13.81 12.20 2.20
C TRP A 78 -13.64 13.69 2.32
N GLY A 79 -12.40 14.16 2.52
CA GLY A 79 -12.15 15.58 2.57
C GLY A 79 -10.69 15.97 2.47
N ILE A 80 -10.49 17.29 2.50
CA ILE A 80 -9.20 17.94 2.40
C ILE A 80 -8.96 18.69 3.70
N ASN A 81 -7.74 18.61 4.22
CA ASN A 81 -7.30 19.46 5.31
C ASN A 81 -6.27 20.49 4.80
N PRO A 82 -6.64 21.79 4.73
CA PRO A 82 -5.73 22.82 4.24
C PRO A 82 -4.65 23.21 5.26
N ILE A 83 -4.76 22.79 6.53
CA ILE A 83 -3.90 23.25 7.63
C ILE A 83 -2.96 22.14 8.13
N SER A 84 -3.46 20.91 8.24
CA SER A 84 -2.72 19.79 8.84
C SER A 84 -2.94 18.48 8.08
N THR A 85 -2.28 17.40 8.52
CA THR A 85 -2.46 16.06 7.97
C THR A 85 -3.52 15.23 8.72
N GLY A 86 -4.12 15.78 9.78
CA GLY A 86 -5.11 15.09 10.62
C GLY A 86 -6.55 15.46 10.25
N MET A 87 -7.50 14.97 11.07
CA MET A 87 -8.93 15.27 10.89
C MET A 87 -9.29 16.71 11.30
N LEU A 88 -8.67 17.24 12.36
CA LEU A 88 -8.97 18.57 12.88
C LEU A 88 -8.54 19.66 11.89
N GLY A 89 -9.46 20.55 11.54
CA GLY A 89 -9.30 21.57 10.50
C GLY A 89 -9.65 21.09 9.08
N ALA A 90 -10.09 19.83 8.92
CA ALA A 90 -10.52 19.34 7.61
C ALA A 90 -11.92 19.86 7.23
N GLN A 91 -12.10 20.04 5.94
CA GLN A 91 -13.38 20.21 5.28
C GLN A 91 -13.73 18.90 4.60
N VAL A 92 -14.90 18.35 4.89
CA VAL A 92 -15.27 16.98 4.49
C VAL A 92 -16.63 16.96 3.81
N LEU A 93 -16.76 16.09 2.82
CA LEU A 93 -18.01 15.64 2.26
C LEU A 93 -18.39 14.34 2.97
N VAL A 94 -19.62 14.24 3.45
CA VAL A 94 -20.15 13.03 4.09
C VAL A 94 -21.37 12.57 3.33
N ALA A 95 -21.36 11.31 2.89
CA ALA A 95 -22.47 10.68 2.20
C ALA A 95 -23.08 9.54 3.00
N PHE A 96 -24.41 9.48 3.00
CA PHE A 96 -25.20 8.50 3.74
C PHE A 96 -26.57 8.29 3.10
N ARG A 97 -27.22 7.18 3.46
CA ARG A 97 -28.60 6.86 3.05
C ARG A 97 -29.58 7.66 3.91
N GLN A 98 -30.53 8.33 3.26
CA GLN A 98 -31.69 8.88 3.96
C GLN A 98 -32.72 7.77 4.23
N PRO A 99 -33.63 7.95 5.20
CA PRO A 99 -34.69 6.98 5.51
C PRO A 99 -35.57 6.60 4.29
N ILE A 100 -35.68 7.50 3.32
CA ILE A 100 -36.43 7.30 2.06
C ILE A 100 -35.62 6.52 0.99
N GLY A 101 -34.43 6.02 1.32
CA GLY A 101 -33.56 5.20 0.47
C GLY A 101 -32.62 5.97 -0.47
N SER A 102 -32.81 7.27 -0.65
CA SER A 102 -31.92 8.10 -1.47
C SER A 102 -30.59 8.37 -0.78
N ILE A 103 -29.50 8.41 -1.54
CA ILE A 103 -28.19 8.84 -1.04
C ILE A 103 -28.11 10.37 -1.05
N THR A 104 -27.59 10.94 0.02
CA THR A 104 -27.31 12.37 0.12
C THR A 104 -25.85 12.61 0.41
N VAL A 105 -25.37 13.82 0.12
CA VAL A 105 -24.02 14.27 0.45
C VAL A 105 -24.12 15.66 1.08
N LYS A 106 -23.44 15.84 2.22
CA LYS A 106 -23.37 17.09 2.97
C LYS A 106 -21.93 17.50 3.22
N THR A 107 -21.69 18.77 3.45
CA THR A 107 -20.35 19.32 3.70
C THR A 107 -20.21 19.79 5.15
N PHE A 108 -19.08 19.48 5.79
CA PHE A 108 -18.83 19.86 7.18
C PHE A 108 -17.41 20.39 7.38
N HIS A 109 -17.27 21.31 8.32
CA HIS A 109 -15.97 21.75 8.84
C HIS A 109 -15.69 21.09 10.19
N LEU A 110 -14.57 20.39 10.29
CA LEU A 110 -14.16 19.64 11.47
C LEU A 110 -13.28 20.52 12.38
N THR A 111 -13.91 21.49 13.04
CA THR A 111 -13.23 22.40 13.99
C THR A 111 -13.07 21.81 15.39
N SER A 112 -13.72 20.67 15.66
CA SER A 112 -13.60 19.92 16.91
C SER A 112 -13.82 18.42 16.65
N TYR A 113 -13.59 17.59 17.68
CA TYR A 113 -13.84 16.14 17.61
C TYR A 113 -15.28 15.72 17.91
N THR A 114 -16.12 16.64 18.40
CA THR A 114 -17.45 16.32 18.94
C THR A 114 -18.57 17.12 18.28
N ILE A 115 -18.24 18.21 17.59
CA ILE A 115 -19.19 19.10 16.95
C ILE A 115 -18.95 19.06 15.44
N LEU A 116 -19.99 18.69 14.69
CA LEU A 116 -20.04 18.81 13.24
C LEU A 116 -20.80 20.08 12.88
N VAL A 117 -20.13 20.98 12.16
CA VAL A 117 -20.75 22.22 11.66
C VAL A 117 -20.90 22.08 10.15
N GLU A 118 -22.14 22.04 9.68
CA GLU A 118 -22.43 22.07 8.25
C GLU A 118 -21.97 23.41 7.68
N ALA A 119 -21.09 23.38 6.69
CA ALA A 119 -20.44 24.56 6.13
C ALA A 119 -20.06 24.33 4.67
N PRO A 120 -20.04 25.37 3.82
CA PRO A 120 -19.56 25.24 2.45
C PRO A 120 -18.08 24.84 2.43
N PHE A 121 -17.70 24.04 1.44
CA PHE A 121 -16.29 23.71 1.19
C PHE A 121 -15.52 24.99 0.80
N ASP A 122 -14.32 25.21 1.35
CA ASP A 122 -13.50 26.40 1.08
C ASP A 122 -13.02 26.46 -0.38
N PHE A 123 -12.89 25.30 -1.04
CA PHE A 123 -12.61 25.26 -2.48
C PHE A 123 -13.91 25.51 -3.26
N GLU A 124 -13.81 26.19 -4.41
CA GLU A 124 -14.95 26.37 -5.32
C GLU A 124 -15.43 24.99 -5.84
N VAL A 125 -16.55 24.51 -5.31
CA VAL A 125 -17.19 23.25 -5.73
C VAL A 125 -18.06 23.51 -6.96
N ARG A 126 -17.71 22.89 -8.09
CA ARG A 126 -18.46 22.98 -9.34
C ARG A 126 -19.53 21.91 -9.46
N GLN A 127 -19.24 20.72 -8.96
CA GLN A 127 -20.14 19.57 -8.98
C GLN A 127 -19.96 18.77 -7.69
N MET A 128 -21.05 18.26 -7.14
CA MET A 128 -21.05 17.42 -5.94
C MET A 128 -22.26 16.50 -6.00
N SER A 129 -22.04 15.19 -5.82
CA SER A 129 -23.09 14.20 -5.74
C SER A 129 -22.60 12.95 -5.01
N ALA A 130 -23.52 12.05 -4.67
CA ALA A 130 -23.17 10.73 -4.17
C ALA A 130 -24.15 9.68 -4.67
N GLU A 131 -23.67 8.46 -4.87
CA GLU A 131 -24.46 7.32 -5.32
C GLU A 131 -24.12 6.07 -4.51
N ALA A 132 -25.04 5.12 -4.47
CA ALA A 132 -24.77 3.80 -3.91
C ALA A 132 -24.67 2.78 -5.04
N SER A 133 -23.66 1.92 -4.96
CA SER A 133 -23.58 0.75 -5.82
C SER A 133 -24.74 -0.22 -5.55
N THR A 134 -25.35 -0.72 -6.61
CA THR A 134 -26.35 -1.78 -6.51
C THR A 134 -25.65 -3.08 -6.07
N GLY A 135 -26.04 -3.61 -4.91
CA GLY A 135 -25.63 -4.96 -4.45
C GLY A 135 -24.30 -5.06 -3.68
N LEU A 136 -23.34 -4.15 -3.88
CA LEU A 136 -22.03 -4.22 -3.21
C LEU A 136 -21.95 -3.42 -1.90
N GLY A 137 -22.94 -2.59 -1.61
CA GLY A 137 -22.99 -1.80 -0.38
C GLY A 137 -22.02 -0.61 -0.32
N PHE A 138 -21.23 -0.36 -1.37
CA PHE A 138 -20.36 0.80 -1.47
C PHE A 138 -21.18 2.06 -1.76
N ILE A 139 -20.78 3.17 -1.14
CA ILE A 139 -21.18 4.52 -1.51
C ILE A 139 -20.02 5.15 -2.27
N THR A 140 -20.31 5.98 -3.27
CA THR A 140 -19.33 6.80 -3.97
C THR A 140 -19.70 8.27 -3.82
N ILE A 141 -18.76 9.08 -3.37
CA ILE A 141 -18.83 10.55 -3.38
C ILE A 141 -18.14 11.05 -4.65
N PHE A 142 -18.82 11.92 -5.39
CA PHE A 142 -18.25 12.66 -6.50
C PHE A 142 -18.13 14.13 -6.14
N VAL A 143 -16.98 14.72 -6.45
CA VAL A 143 -16.80 16.16 -6.33
C VAL A 143 -15.85 16.68 -7.39
N THR A 144 -16.18 17.82 -7.97
CA THR A 144 -15.29 18.60 -8.83
C THR A 144 -15.03 19.94 -8.17
N ILE A 145 -13.76 20.18 -7.84
CA ILE A 145 -13.32 21.43 -7.22
C ILE A 145 -12.37 22.19 -8.15
N ARG A 146 -12.40 23.52 -8.06
CA ARG A 146 -11.33 24.34 -8.62
C ARG A 146 -10.14 24.34 -7.65
N MET A 147 -8.99 23.93 -8.13
CA MET A 147 -7.74 23.96 -7.37
C MET A 147 -7.22 25.40 -7.29
N PRO A 148 -6.84 25.89 -6.09
CA PRO A 148 -6.15 27.16 -5.93
C PRO A 148 -4.82 27.15 -6.66
N GLU A 149 -4.43 28.31 -7.15
CA GLU A 149 -3.13 28.51 -7.78
C GLU A 149 -2.03 28.15 -6.77
N ASN A 150 -1.02 27.39 -7.22
CA ASN A 150 0.15 26.95 -6.43
C ASN A 150 -0.05 25.79 -5.43
N ILE A 151 -1.23 25.16 -5.36
CA ILE A 151 -1.40 23.93 -4.56
C ILE A 151 -1.19 22.70 -5.43
N GLN A 152 -0.11 21.96 -5.16
CA GLN A 152 0.20 20.69 -5.84
C GLN A 152 -0.01 19.47 -4.96
N THR A 153 -0.13 19.66 -3.63
CA THR A 153 -0.34 18.57 -2.68
C THR A 153 -1.52 18.90 -1.77
N LEU A 154 -2.43 17.94 -1.63
CA LEU A 154 -3.58 18.01 -0.74
C LEU A 154 -3.41 17.02 0.40
N ASN A 155 -3.73 17.42 1.64
CA ASN A 155 -3.83 16.47 2.74
C ASN A 155 -5.23 15.87 2.72
N LEU A 156 -5.35 14.60 2.33
CA LEU A 156 -6.62 13.91 2.32
C LEU A 156 -6.88 13.24 3.65
N VAL A 157 -8.15 13.25 4.05
CA VAL A 157 -8.69 12.44 5.14
C VAL A 157 -9.94 11.72 4.63
N TRP A 158 -10.19 10.53 5.14
CA TRP A 158 -11.41 9.79 4.86
C TRP A 158 -11.88 9.04 6.09
N GLN A 159 -13.16 8.70 6.16
CA GLN A 159 -13.73 7.92 7.25
C GLN A 159 -14.93 7.10 6.78
N VAL A 160 -15.27 6.11 7.60
CA VAL A 160 -16.54 5.37 7.52
C VAL A 160 -17.11 5.27 8.94
N GLY A 161 -18.43 5.36 9.08
CA GLY A 161 -19.11 5.24 10.37
C GLY A 161 -20.39 4.44 10.26
N ALA A 162 -20.90 3.99 11.42
CA ALA A 162 -21.96 3.00 11.50
C ALA A 162 -23.38 3.58 11.48
N ALA A 163 -23.55 4.86 11.83
CA ALA A 163 -24.88 5.42 12.01
C ALA A 163 -24.95 6.92 11.78
N VAL A 164 -26.14 7.37 11.39
CA VAL A 164 -26.54 8.78 11.27
C VAL A 164 -27.76 8.98 12.17
N SER A 165 -27.77 10.07 12.96
CA SER A 165 -28.92 10.47 13.78
C SER A 165 -29.40 11.83 13.33
N ASP A 166 -30.69 11.96 13.04
CA ASP A 166 -31.32 13.22 12.62
C ASP A 166 -30.58 13.93 11.47
N GLY A 167 -30.03 13.15 10.53
CA GLY A 167 -29.26 13.65 9.39
C GLY A 167 -27.86 14.15 9.74
N VAL A 168 -27.37 13.85 10.94
CA VAL A 168 -26.01 14.15 11.42
C VAL A 168 -25.23 12.83 11.60
N PRO A 169 -24.08 12.66 10.95
CA PRO A 169 -23.22 11.50 11.14
C PRO A 169 -22.79 11.35 12.61
N LEU A 170 -22.98 10.16 13.18
CA LEU A 170 -22.40 9.85 14.50
C LEU A 170 -20.90 9.59 14.38
N ILE A 171 -20.18 9.68 15.49
CA ILE A 171 -18.73 9.46 15.54
C ILE A 171 -18.35 8.12 14.88
N HIS A 172 -17.29 8.12 14.08
CA HIS A 172 -16.71 6.90 13.53
C HIS A 172 -15.96 6.13 14.62
N GLU A 173 -15.61 4.87 14.34
CA GLU A 173 -14.78 4.08 15.27
C GLU A 173 -13.40 4.70 15.49
N LEU A 174 -12.81 4.49 16.66
CA LEU A 174 -11.47 4.98 17.01
C LEU A 174 -10.39 3.90 16.87
N ASN A 175 -10.62 2.93 15.99
CA ASN A 175 -9.67 1.85 15.73
C ASN A 175 -8.48 2.32 14.86
N THR A 176 -7.46 1.49 14.74
CA THR A 176 -6.24 1.78 13.97
C THR A 176 -6.54 2.18 12.52
N ASN A 177 -7.47 1.50 11.83
CA ASN A 177 -7.76 1.81 10.43
C ASN A 177 -8.30 3.23 10.29
N ASN A 178 -9.27 3.62 11.11
CA ASN A 178 -9.84 4.96 11.13
C ASN A 178 -8.81 6.03 11.52
N LEU A 179 -7.96 5.77 12.52
CA LEU A 179 -6.94 6.72 12.96
C LEU A 179 -5.82 6.93 11.92
N HIS A 180 -5.65 5.99 11.00
CA HIS A 180 -4.69 6.05 9.90
C HIS A 180 -5.30 6.42 8.54
N SER A 181 -6.59 6.78 8.49
CA SER A 181 -7.30 7.18 7.26
C SER A 181 -6.97 8.60 6.80
N ARG A 182 -5.70 8.80 6.45
CA ARG A 182 -5.14 10.05 5.97
C ARG A 182 -3.96 9.80 5.03
N LYS A 183 -3.81 10.63 4.01
CA LYS A 183 -2.69 10.53 3.05
C LYS A 183 -2.51 11.84 2.28
N PRO A 184 -1.28 12.27 2.00
CA PRO A 184 -1.05 13.34 1.04
C PRO A 184 -1.32 12.85 -0.40
N LEU A 185 -2.07 13.62 -1.18
CA LEU A 185 -2.25 13.42 -2.61
C LEU A 185 -1.47 14.49 -3.37
N THR A 186 -0.47 14.07 -4.14
CA THR A 186 0.22 14.97 -5.08
C THR A 186 -0.49 14.94 -6.43
N ILE A 187 -1.04 16.07 -6.82
CA ILE A 187 -1.72 16.23 -8.11
C ILE A 187 -0.68 16.33 -9.20
N ARG A 188 -0.82 15.51 -10.24
CA ARG A 188 0.07 15.51 -11.40
C ARG A 188 -0.74 15.72 -12.67
N ALA A 189 -0.12 16.37 -13.65
CA ALA A 189 -0.68 16.47 -14.99
C ALA A 189 -0.71 15.08 -15.66
N ARG A 190 -1.65 14.91 -16.60
CA ARG A 190 -1.85 13.67 -17.37
C ARG A 190 -0.52 13.11 -17.89
N GLY A 191 -0.25 11.83 -17.62
CA GLY A 191 0.88 11.09 -18.19
C GLY A 191 2.18 11.16 -17.37
N GLN A 192 2.19 11.82 -16.21
CA GLN A 192 3.32 11.74 -15.29
C GLN A 192 3.19 10.50 -14.39
N LYS A 193 4.02 9.49 -14.67
CA LYS A 193 4.13 8.30 -13.81
C LYS A 193 4.54 8.71 -12.40
N SER A 194 3.88 8.14 -11.38
CA SER A 194 4.33 8.26 -9.99
C SER A 194 5.77 7.76 -9.89
N PRO A 195 6.66 8.42 -9.11
CA PRO A 195 7.98 7.86 -8.86
C PRO A 195 7.77 6.48 -8.24
N GLU A 196 8.26 5.46 -8.94
CA GLU A 196 8.29 4.09 -8.43
C GLU A 196 8.95 4.15 -7.05
N LYS A 197 8.26 3.63 -6.03
CA LYS A 197 8.85 3.47 -4.71
C LYS A 197 9.96 2.44 -4.86
N LYS A 198 11.17 2.90 -5.23
CA LYS A 198 12.39 2.11 -5.15
C LYS A 198 12.47 1.66 -3.70
N ILE A 199 12.09 0.42 -3.44
CA ILE A 199 12.50 -0.27 -2.23
C ILE A 199 14.02 -0.30 -2.37
N THR A 200 14.67 0.64 -1.71
CA THR A 200 16.11 0.82 -1.79
C THR A 200 16.73 -0.54 -1.53
N GLY A 201 17.65 -0.98 -2.39
CA GLY A 201 18.28 -2.30 -2.32
C GLY A 201 18.87 -2.65 -0.95
N LEU A 202 18.97 -1.68 -0.03
CA LEU A 202 19.24 -1.89 1.39
C LEU A 202 18.28 -2.87 2.07
N VAL A 203 16.95 -2.76 1.89
CA VAL A 203 15.99 -3.67 2.57
C VAL A 203 16.09 -5.09 2.00
N VAL A 204 16.25 -5.19 0.68
CA VAL A 204 16.46 -6.45 -0.04
C VAL A 204 17.79 -7.10 0.37
N ASN A 205 18.88 -6.32 0.42
CA ASN A 205 20.20 -6.80 0.83
C ASN A 205 20.26 -7.17 2.33
N ILE A 206 19.49 -6.50 3.19
CA ILE A 206 19.37 -6.85 4.61
C ILE A 206 18.62 -8.18 4.76
N VAL A 207 17.51 -8.37 4.06
CA VAL A 207 16.74 -9.63 4.12
C VAL A 207 17.54 -10.80 3.53
N ILE A 208 18.22 -10.58 2.39
CA ILE A 208 19.12 -11.57 1.78
C ILE A 208 20.31 -11.86 2.70
N GLY A 209 20.93 -10.82 3.27
CA GLY A 209 22.08 -10.95 4.16
C GLY A 209 21.76 -11.73 5.44
N ILE A 210 20.65 -11.39 6.11
CA ILE A 210 20.18 -12.11 7.31
C ILE A 210 19.83 -13.56 6.96
N GLY A 211 19.19 -13.79 5.81
CA GLY A 211 18.86 -15.14 5.32
C GLY A 211 20.09 -16.00 5.07
N ILE A 212 21.14 -15.45 4.44
CA ILE A 212 22.41 -16.15 4.17
C ILE A 212 23.14 -16.43 5.49
N SER A 213 23.21 -15.48 6.42
CA SER A 213 23.86 -15.70 7.72
C SER A 213 23.17 -16.79 8.54
N LEU A 214 21.84 -16.84 8.55
CA LEU A 214 21.09 -17.92 9.20
C LEU A 214 21.32 -19.27 8.52
N PHE A 215 21.33 -19.30 7.18
CA PHE A 215 21.60 -20.52 6.41
C PHE A 215 22.99 -21.08 6.67
N VAL A 216 24.03 -20.24 6.68
CA VAL A 216 25.41 -20.66 7.00
C VAL A 216 25.50 -21.17 8.44
N ALA A 217 24.85 -20.52 9.40
CA ALA A 217 24.82 -20.97 10.79
C ALA A 217 24.11 -22.33 10.94
N LEU A 218 22.98 -22.53 10.23
CA LEU A 218 22.24 -23.79 10.20
C LEU A 218 23.05 -24.92 9.54
N VAL A 219 23.70 -24.66 8.40
CA VAL A 219 24.58 -25.63 7.73
C VAL A 219 25.78 -25.97 8.61
N GLY A 220 26.38 -24.99 9.28
CA GLY A 220 27.46 -25.22 10.25
C GLY A 220 26.99 -26.10 11.42
N HIS A 221 25.82 -25.80 12.00
CA HIS A 221 25.25 -26.59 13.09
C HIS A 221 24.89 -28.02 12.65
N PHE A 222 24.44 -28.19 11.41
CA PHE A 222 24.11 -29.50 10.83
C PHE A 222 25.37 -30.31 10.49
N CYS A 223 26.41 -29.68 9.93
CA CYS A 223 27.72 -30.29 9.71
C CYS A 223 28.38 -30.72 11.03
N SER A 224 28.35 -29.88 12.08
CA SER A 224 28.85 -30.26 13.40
C SER A 224 28.10 -31.47 13.98
N ARG A 225 26.78 -31.56 13.77
CA ARG A 225 25.99 -32.73 14.20
C ARG A 225 26.24 -33.98 13.35
N MET A 226 26.55 -33.85 12.05
CA MET A 226 26.94 -34.98 11.21
C MET A 226 28.36 -35.47 11.48
N CYS A 227 29.32 -34.58 11.74
CA CYS A 227 30.68 -34.94 12.11
C CYS A 227 30.76 -35.65 13.47
N CYS A 228 29.91 -35.28 14.43
CA CYS A 228 29.82 -36.01 15.71
C CYS A 228 29.20 -37.41 15.61
N LYS A 229 28.64 -37.81 14.46
CA LYS A 229 27.98 -39.13 14.30
C LYS A 229 28.78 -40.13 13.46
N LYS A 230 30.06 -39.87 13.20
CA LYS A 230 30.94 -40.75 12.40
C LYS A 230 32.12 -41.33 13.16
N GLU A 231 31.97 -41.54 14.46
CA GLU A 231 32.95 -42.29 15.27
C GLU A 231 32.27 -43.39 16.08
N GLN A 232 31.59 -44.31 15.38
CA GLN A 232 31.32 -45.70 15.81
C GLN A 232 30.76 -46.43 14.58
N ILE A 233 31.62 -46.88 13.67
CA ILE A 233 31.50 -48.10 12.83
C ILE A 233 32.84 -48.17 12.07
N GLY A 234 33.62 -49.21 12.36
CA GLY A 234 35.02 -49.30 12.02
C GLY A 234 35.36 -49.56 10.54
N HIS A 235 36.64 -49.27 10.28
CA HIS A 235 37.54 -49.94 9.33
C HIS A 235 37.15 -49.98 7.84
N THR A 236 37.73 -49.08 7.03
CA THR A 236 38.83 -49.31 6.04
C THR A 236 38.80 -48.24 4.94
N ASP A 237 39.98 -47.64 4.69
CA ASP A 237 40.47 -46.97 3.47
C ASP A 237 39.53 -46.17 2.57
N ILE A 238 39.49 -44.83 2.69
CA ILE A 238 39.43 -43.88 1.53
C ILE A 238 40.01 -42.49 1.93
N THR A 239 41.33 -42.34 1.94
CA THR A 239 42.02 -41.04 2.19
C THR A 239 42.61 -40.40 0.92
N LYS A 240 42.05 -40.65 -0.27
CA LYS A 240 42.63 -40.14 -1.54
C LYS A 240 41.69 -39.47 -2.54
N ALA A 241 40.49 -39.06 -2.14
CA ALA A 241 39.54 -38.41 -3.06
C ALA A 241 39.11 -36.97 -2.68
N ALA A 242 39.57 -36.42 -1.54
CA ALA A 242 39.10 -35.11 -1.06
C ALA A 242 40.00 -33.91 -1.47
N THR A 243 41.15 -34.13 -2.09
CA THR A 243 42.11 -33.05 -2.43
C THR A 243 42.13 -32.62 -3.89
N SER A 244 41.30 -33.18 -4.78
CA SER A 244 41.28 -32.79 -6.20
C SER A 244 40.02 -32.04 -6.67
N ALA A 245 38.97 -31.94 -5.85
CA ALA A 245 37.74 -31.19 -6.20
C ALA A 245 37.74 -29.72 -5.73
N ALA A 246 38.65 -29.35 -4.81
CA ALA A 246 38.73 -27.98 -4.27
C ALA A 246 39.61 -27.03 -5.12
N ALA A 247 40.38 -27.54 -6.09
CA ALA A 247 41.30 -26.72 -6.89
C ALA A 247 40.72 -26.24 -8.24
N SER A 248 39.59 -26.78 -8.71
CA SER A 248 39.00 -26.41 -10.01
C SER A 248 37.87 -25.38 -9.92
N ALA A 249 37.32 -25.10 -8.74
CA ALA A 249 36.28 -24.08 -8.54
C ALA A 249 36.84 -22.69 -8.15
N ALA A 250 38.12 -22.59 -7.78
CA ALA A 250 38.75 -21.32 -7.40
C ALA A 250 39.29 -20.53 -8.61
N THR A 251 39.47 -21.16 -9.79
CA THR A 251 40.09 -20.52 -10.96
C THR A 251 39.07 -19.92 -11.94
N SER A 252 37.78 -20.26 -11.83
CA SER A 252 36.71 -19.71 -12.70
C SER A 252 36.03 -18.45 -12.15
N ALA A 253 36.24 -18.11 -10.87
CA ALA A 253 35.74 -16.88 -10.24
C ALA A 253 36.71 -15.69 -10.36
N ALA A 254 37.99 -15.93 -10.65
CA ALA A 254 39.01 -14.88 -10.74
C ALA A 254 39.10 -14.21 -12.14
N THR A 255 38.68 -14.88 -13.21
CA THR A 255 38.84 -14.35 -14.58
C THR A 255 37.67 -13.46 -15.04
N THR A 256 36.47 -13.60 -14.46
CA THR A 256 35.29 -12.80 -14.85
C THR A 256 35.18 -11.47 -14.10
N ALA A 257 35.88 -11.33 -12.97
CA ALA A 257 35.97 -10.09 -12.19
C ALA A 257 37.01 -9.10 -12.74
N ALA A 258 37.91 -9.54 -13.64
CA ALA A 258 38.97 -8.69 -14.20
C ALA A 258 38.58 -7.97 -15.51
N THR A 259 37.52 -8.37 -16.21
CA THR A 259 37.12 -7.78 -17.51
C THR A 259 36.02 -6.72 -17.43
N SER A 260 35.41 -6.48 -16.27
CA SER A 260 34.38 -5.43 -16.10
C SER A 260 34.88 -4.16 -15.40
N ALA A 261 36.18 -4.10 -15.04
CA ALA A 261 36.80 -2.96 -14.36
C ALA A 261 37.70 -2.09 -15.28
N ALA A 262 37.70 -2.30 -16.60
CA ALA A 262 38.61 -1.61 -17.53
C ALA A 262 37.92 -0.72 -18.60
N THR A 263 36.63 -0.39 -18.47
CA THR A 263 35.92 0.54 -19.40
C THR A 263 35.16 1.66 -18.70
N ALA A 264 35.64 2.12 -17.54
CA ALA A 264 35.21 3.37 -16.93
C ALA A 264 36.42 4.13 -16.37
N GLY A 265 37.12 4.88 -17.23
CA GLY A 265 38.17 5.80 -16.80
C GLY A 265 39.08 6.30 -17.93
N CYS A 266 38.84 7.56 -18.34
CA CYS A 266 39.62 8.42 -19.25
C CYS A 266 39.44 8.22 -20.77
N GLY A 267 38.73 9.18 -21.38
CA GLY A 267 38.57 9.38 -22.82
C GLY A 267 37.24 10.02 -23.18
#